data_AF-A0ABD0UK94-F1
#
_entry.id   AF-A0ABD0UK94-F1
#
_cell.length_a   1.000
_cell.length_b   1.000
_cell.length_c   1.000
_cell.angle_alpha   90.00
_cell.angle_beta   90.00
_cell.angle_gamma   90.00
#
_symmetry.space_group_name_H-M   'P 1'
#
loop_
_entity.id
_entity.type
_entity.pdbx_description
1 polymer ?
#
loop_
_entity_poly.entity_id
_entity_poly.type
_entity_poly.pdbx_seq_one_letter_code
_entity_poly.pdbx_strand_id
1 'polypeptide(L)'
;MHSAFFDKIRGIPTYHYIEEGSSRLHESLSYSTDDILEAKVRTNEIFRCLMHTWGEDEDCRLWHEHDAVMKINQYRAGFELRDIGWNELQDRFCGHDGHLVSLDFLKARILELGRDKEGIVEPGMGRSMLDIDHCILYHYWHPEHDRWLVDNYKLILGGSHKGKEKDFLNGQEWQQLQEEFWFKFKCCPTQTQLQSRVRYALSNI
;
A
#
# COMPACT_ATOMS: atom_id res chain seq x y z
N MET A 1 13.34 -30.09 -9.11
CA MET A 1 14.26 -29.36 -8.21
C MET A 1 13.73 -27.96 -7.99
N HIS A 2 12.75 -27.79 -7.09
CA HIS A 2 12.00 -26.54 -6.93
C HIS A 2 11.79 -26.12 -5.45
N SER A 3 12.60 -26.62 -4.50
CA SER A 3 12.29 -26.45 -3.07
C SER A 3 13.41 -25.92 -2.17
N ALA A 4 14.53 -25.41 -2.71
CA ALA A 4 15.61 -24.88 -1.86
C ALA A 4 15.60 -23.34 -1.70
N PHE A 5 14.82 -22.61 -2.50
CA PHE A 5 14.78 -21.13 -2.47
C PHE A 5 13.75 -20.60 -1.45
N PHE A 6 12.60 -21.26 -1.33
CA PHE A 6 11.53 -20.85 -0.40
C PHE A 6 11.90 -21.06 1.08
N ASP A 7 12.78 -22.02 1.40
CA ASP A 7 13.18 -22.32 2.78
C ASP A 7 14.09 -21.25 3.42
N LYS A 8 14.62 -20.30 2.64
CA LYS A 8 15.42 -19.17 3.16
C LYS A 8 14.60 -17.95 3.59
N ILE A 9 13.26 -17.99 3.45
CA ILE A 9 12.35 -16.88 3.79
C ILE A 9 11.71 -17.12 5.16
N ARG A 10 12.50 -17.46 6.19
CA ARG A 10 12.02 -17.48 7.58
C ARG A 10 12.59 -16.27 8.30
N GLY A 11 11.85 -15.15 8.25
CA GLY A 11 12.22 -13.90 8.93
C GLY A 11 12.04 -12.62 8.09
N ILE A 12 11.55 -12.72 6.85
CA ILE A 12 11.17 -11.59 6.01
C ILE A 12 9.64 -11.46 6.10
N PRO A 13 9.05 -10.26 6.22
CA PRO A 13 7.61 -10.09 6.17
C PRO A 13 7.05 -10.86 4.97
N THR A 14 6.09 -11.75 5.24
CA THR A 14 5.52 -12.62 4.21
C THR A 14 4.59 -11.79 3.33
N TYR A 15 5.16 -11.07 2.38
CA TYR A 15 4.41 -10.35 1.37
C TYR A 15 3.75 -11.37 0.44
N HIS A 16 2.47 -11.65 0.65
CA HIS A 16 1.72 -12.58 -0.20
C HIS A 16 1.32 -11.91 -1.51
N TYR A 17 1.64 -12.55 -2.63
CA TYR A 17 1.11 -12.18 -3.94
C TYR A 17 -0.41 -12.38 -3.95
N ILE A 18 -1.14 -11.37 -4.41
CA ILE A 18 -2.59 -11.41 -4.58
C ILE A 18 -2.86 -11.32 -6.07
N GLU A 19 -3.22 -12.45 -6.68
CA GLU A 19 -3.53 -12.46 -8.10
C GLU A 19 -4.81 -11.66 -8.37
N GLU A 20 -4.87 -10.99 -9.53
CA GLU A 20 -6.08 -10.33 -9.99
C GLU A 20 -7.22 -11.34 -10.14
N GLY A 21 -8.35 -11.10 -9.47
CA GLY A 21 -9.50 -12.03 -9.44
C GLY A 21 -9.41 -13.14 -8.39
N SER A 22 -8.35 -13.17 -7.56
CA SER A 22 -8.27 -14.12 -6.45
C SER A 22 -9.29 -13.80 -5.34
N SER A 23 -9.71 -14.81 -4.57
CA SER A 23 -10.57 -14.61 -3.40
C SER A 23 -9.93 -13.65 -2.39
N ARG A 24 -8.61 -13.68 -2.24
CA ARG A 24 -7.86 -12.73 -1.40
C ARG A 24 -7.97 -11.29 -1.88
N LEU A 25 -7.98 -11.05 -3.20
CA LEU A 25 -8.26 -9.71 -3.74
C LEU A 25 -9.70 -9.31 -3.42
N HIS A 26 -10.65 -10.22 -3.60
CA HIS A 26 -12.06 -9.96 -3.30
C HIS A 26 -12.31 -9.71 -1.80
N GLU A 27 -11.62 -10.42 -0.92
CA GLU A 27 -11.65 -10.21 0.53
C GLU A 27 -10.96 -8.88 0.90
N SER A 28 -9.81 -8.56 0.29
CA SER A 28 -9.18 -7.23 0.43
C SER A 28 -10.13 -6.11 0.01
N LEU A 29 -10.79 -6.27 -1.14
CA LEU A 29 -11.81 -5.36 -1.66
C LEU A 29 -13.07 -5.28 -0.78
N SER A 30 -13.27 -6.25 0.12
CA SER A 30 -14.44 -6.32 0.99
C SER A 30 -14.28 -5.60 2.33
N TYR A 31 -13.09 -5.10 2.66
CA TYR A 31 -12.90 -4.18 3.77
C TYR A 31 -13.55 -2.83 3.46
N SER A 32 -13.88 -2.06 4.51
CA SER A 32 -14.36 -0.69 4.35
C SER A 32 -13.28 0.12 3.63
N THR A 33 -13.51 0.35 2.34
CA THR A 33 -12.63 1.14 1.50
C THR A 33 -13.03 2.61 1.62
N ASP A 34 -12.04 3.48 1.60
CA ASP A 34 -12.29 4.91 1.54
C ASP A 34 -12.74 5.25 0.12
N ASP A 35 -13.98 5.72 -0.03
CA ASP A 35 -14.58 6.05 -1.32
C ASP A 35 -13.74 7.07 -2.12
N ILE A 36 -13.04 7.98 -1.42
CA ILE A 36 -12.17 8.99 -2.05
C ILE A 36 -10.91 8.32 -2.58
N LEU A 37 -10.27 7.44 -1.80
CA LEU A 37 -9.09 6.69 -2.25
C LEU A 37 -9.43 5.74 -3.40
N GLU A 38 -10.58 5.08 -3.35
CA GLU A 38 -11.06 4.24 -4.46
C GLU A 38 -11.37 5.05 -5.72
N ALA A 39 -11.97 6.24 -5.58
CA ALA A 39 -12.14 7.14 -6.71
C ALA A 39 -10.78 7.53 -7.33
N LYS A 40 -9.77 7.83 -6.51
CA LYS A 40 -8.40 8.14 -6.97
C LYS A 40 -7.68 6.96 -7.63
N VAL A 41 -7.90 5.75 -7.13
CA VAL A 41 -7.41 4.51 -7.76
C VAL A 41 -7.98 4.35 -9.16
N ARG A 42 -9.28 4.62 -9.32
CA ARG A 42 -9.96 4.59 -10.63
C ARG A 42 -9.43 5.67 -11.57
N THR A 43 -9.03 6.84 -11.06
CA THR A 43 -8.39 7.89 -11.87
C THR A 43 -6.89 7.62 -12.15
N ASN A 44 -6.33 6.51 -11.63
CA ASN A 44 -4.91 6.17 -11.70
C ASN A 44 -3.96 7.18 -11.02
N GLU A 45 -4.47 7.99 -10.10
CA GLU A 45 -3.64 8.94 -9.33
C GLU A 45 -2.77 8.23 -8.30
N ILE A 46 -3.31 7.15 -7.73
CA ILE A 46 -2.65 6.29 -6.75
C ILE A 46 -2.87 4.83 -7.13
N PHE A 47 -2.06 3.93 -6.59
CA PHE A 47 -2.20 2.48 -6.75
C PHE A 47 -2.11 1.79 -5.39
N ARG A 48 -2.57 0.54 -5.32
CA ARG A 48 -2.52 -0.22 -4.06
C ARG A 48 -1.10 -0.67 -3.80
N CYS A 49 -0.57 -0.29 -2.64
CA CYS A 49 0.56 -0.96 -2.04
C CYS A 49 0.10 -2.35 -1.54
N LEU A 50 1.04 -3.23 -1.19
CA LEU A 50 0.72 -4.55 -0.65
C LEU A 50 -0.36 -4.49 0.44
N MET A 51 -1.09 -5.60 0.60
CA MET A 51 -1.71 -5.90 1.88
C MET A 51 -0.61 -5.83 2.95
N HIS A 52 -0.54 -4.70 3.64
CA HIS A 52 0.51 -4.46 4.62
C HIS A 52 0.09 -5.14 5.90
N THR A 53 0.98 -5.98 6.42
CA THR A 53 0.83 -6.49 7.78
C THR A 53 1.09 -5.31 8.70
N TRP A 54 0.02 -4.71 9.19
CA TRP A 54 0.10 -3.69 10.21
C TRP A 54 0.74 -4.30 11.46
N GLY A 55 1.83 -3.71 11.94
CA GLY A 55 2.62 -4.22 13.06
C GLY A 55 2.70 -3.25 14.23
N GLU A 56 3.49 -3.65 15.22
CA GLU A 56 3.72 -2.87 16.44
C GLU A 56 4.39 -1.51 16.17
N ASP A 57 5.25 -1.44 15.13
CA ASP A 57 5.91 -0.20 14.72
C ASP A 57 4.90 0.81 14.16
N GLU A 58 3.92 0.36 13.37
CA GLU A 58 2.83 1.20 12.88
C GLU A 58 1.89 1.63 14.00
N ASP A 59 1.59 0.76 14.97
CA ASP A 59 0.82 1.11 16.17
C ASP A 59 1.49 2.18 17.00
N CYS A 60 2.78 1.99 17.31
CA CYS A 60 3.58 2.97 18.03
C CYS A 60 3.55 4.31 17.29
N ARG A 61 3.79 4.31 15.99
CA ARG A 61 3.81 5.52 15.18
C ARG A 61 2.45 6.22 15.12
N LEU A 62 1.38 5.47 14.86
CA LEU A 62 0.02 6.00 14.83
C LEU A 62 -0.32 6.66 16.16
N TRP A 63 0.03 6.01 17.27
CA TRP A 63 -0.19 6.57 18.60
C TRP A 63 0.61 7.86 18.83
N HIS A 64 1.89 7.89 18.46
CA HIS A 64 2.73 9.08 18.63
C HIS A 64 2.19 10.29 17.84
N GLU A 65 1.79 10.07 16.58
CA GLU A 65 1.20 11.13 15.77
C GLU A 65 -0.17 11.55 16.30
N HIS A 66 -1.00 10.61 16.76
CA HIS A 66 -2.28 10.91 17.40
C HIS A 66 -2.10 11.78 18.65
N ASP A 67 -1.18 11.41 19.55
CA ASP A 67 -0.84 12.20 20.73
C ASP A 67 -0.35 13.60 20.35
N ALA A 68 0.47 13.72 19.30
CA ALA A 68 0.99 15.01 18.83
C ALA A 68 -0.14 15.91 18.30
N VAL A 69 -1.03 15.37 17.46
CA VAL A 69 -2.18 16.09 16.90
C VAL A 69 -3.18 16.44 18.00
N MET A 70 -3.42 15.53 18.95
CA MET A 70 -4.26 15.79 20.11
C MET A 70 -3.71 16.91 20.99
N LYS A 71 -2.41 16.94 21.27
CA LYS A 71 -1.79 18.05 22.02
C LYS A 71 -1.98 19.38 21.30
N ILE A 72 -1.77 19.44 19.99
CA ILE A 72 -1.97 20.66 19.19
C ILE A 72 -3.44 21.12 19.25
N ASN A 73 -4.38 20.19 19.14
CA ASN A 73 -5.81 20.49 19.12
C ASN A 73 -6.41 20.75 20.51
N GLN A 74 -5.85 20.20 21.58
CA GLN A 74 -6.20 20.54 22.98
C GLN A 74 -5.98 22.02 23.27
N TYR A 75 -4.96 22.64 22.67
CA TYR A 75 -4.76 24.10 22.76
C TYR A 75 -5.79 24.92 21.96
N ARG A 76 -6.61 24.29 21.11
CA ARG A 76 -7.54 24.96 20.19
C ARG A 76 -9.03 24.77 20.52
N ALA A 77 -9.47 23.60 21.02
CA ALA A 77 -10.75 23.39 21.73
C ALA A 77 -11.09 21.88 21.83
N GLY A 78 -11.21 21.36 23.06
CA GLY A 78 -11.87 20.08 23.35
C GLY A 78 -10.95 18.84 23.37
N PHE A 79 -11.47 17.77 23.97
CA PHE A 79 -10.75 16.51 24.24
C PHE A 79 -10.88 15.46 23.11
N GLU A 80 -11.41 15.81 21.94
CA GLU A 80 -11.66 14.90 20.82
C GLU A 80 -11.20 15.49 19.48
N LEU A 81 -10.67 14.65 18.58
CA LEU A 81 -10.34 15.04 17.21
C LEU A 81 -11.63 15.23 16.39
N ARG A 82 -11.80 16.43 15.84
CA ARG A 82 -12.77 16.71 14.76
C ARG A 82 -12.19 16.27 13.41
N ASP A 83 -13.00 16.29 12.35
CA ASP A 83 -12.58 15.86 11.00
C ASP A 83 -11.26 16.49 10.52
N ILE A 84 -11.04 17.79 10.82
CA ILE A 84 -9.78 18.49 10.50
C ILE A 84 -8.58 17.85 11.20
N GLY A 85 -8.74 17.44 12.47
CA GLY A 85 -7.68 16.78 13.23
C GLY A 85 -7.41 15.35 12.73
N TRP A 86 -8.45 14.65 12.27
CA TRP A 86 -8.29 13.34 11.63
C TRP A 86 -7.56 13.42 10.29
N ASN A 87 -7.86 14.43 9.47
CA ASN A 87 -7.13 14.68 8.22
C ASN A 87 -5.67 15.03 8.51
N GLU A 88 -5.39 15.89 9.49
CA GLU A 88 -4.01 16.22 9.89
C GLU A 88 -3.24 14.99 10.38
N LEU A 89 -3.88 14.13 11.17
CA LEU A 89 -3.29 12.87 11.61
C LEU A 89 -2.96 11.95 10.43
N GLN A 90 -3.89 11.79 9.50
CA GLN A 90 -3.68 10.98 8.29
C GLN A 90 -2.50 11.52 7.50
N ASP A 91 -2.45 12.83 7.24
CA ASP A 91 -1.35 13.46 6.50
C ASP A 91 0.01 13.21 7.16
N ARG A 92 0.08 13.34 8.49
CA ARG A 92 1.32 13.10 9.25
C ARG A 92 1.74 11.63 9.24
N PHE A 93 0.80 10.72 9.49
CA PHE A 93 1.06 9.29 9.49
C PHE A 93 1.53 8.82 8.09
N CYS A 94 0.84 9.28 7.05
CA CYS A 94 1.11 8.94 5.65
C CYS A 94 2.39 9.61 5.08
N GLY A 95 2.74 10.78 5.61
CA GLY A 95 3.89 11.57 5.15
C GLY A 95 5.26 10.89 5.34
N HIS A 96 5.34 9.86 6.18
CA HIS A 96 6.60 9.17 6.47
C HIS A 96 7.02 8.15 5.40
N ASP A 97 6.07 7.46 4.78
CA ASP A 97 6.37 6.34 3.86
C ASP A 97 5.73 6.50 2.47
N GLY A 98 5.10 7.65 2.18
CA GLY A 98 4.40 7.88 0.90
C GLY A 98 3.16 7.00 0.70
N HIS A 99 2.82 6.21 1.72
CA HIS A 99 1.64 5.38 1.81
C HIS A 99 0.44 6.17 2.33
N LEU A 100 -0.75 5.85 1.85
CA LEU A 100 -2.02 6.38 2.29
C LEU A 100 -2.84 5.25 2.92
N VAL A 101 -3.44 5.50 4.07
CA VAL A 101 -4.34 4.58 4.77
C VAL A 101 -5.69 5.26 4.97
N SER A 102 -6.80 4.53 4.96
CA SER A 102 -8.13 5.14 5.14
C SER A 102 -8.30 5.75 6.53
N LEU A 103 -9.05 6.85 6.62
CA LEU A 103 -9.37 7.49 7.90
C LEU A 103 -10.14 6.55 8.82
N ASP A 104 -11.05 5.77 8.26
CA ASP A 104 -11.87 4.83 9.04
C ASP A 104 -11.01 3.73 9.68
N PHE A 105 -9.98 3.24 8.97
CA PHE A 105 -9.03 2.32 9.54
C PHE A 105 -8.25 2.96 10.69
N LEU A 106 -7.72 4.18 10.50
CA LEU A 106 -6.98 4.88 11.55
C LEU A 106 -7.84 5.13 12.80
N LYS A 107 -9.09 5.54 12.62
CA LYS A 107 -10.06 5.75 13.69
C LYS A 107 -10.34 4.47 14.46
N ALA A 108 -10.65 3.39 13.74
CA ALA A 108 -10.88 2.08 14.35
C ALA A 108 -9.65 1.62 15.13
N ARG A 109 -8.45 1.76 14.54
CA ARG A 109 -7.22 1.30 15.16
C ARG A 109 -6.87 2.06 16.44
N ILE A 110 -7.00 3.40 16.45
CA ILE A 110 -6.74 4.20 17.66
C ILE A 110 -7.66 3.82 18.82
N LEU A 111 -8.93 3.48 18.55
CA LEU A 111 -9.86 3.02 19.57
C LEU A 111 -9.47 1.65 20.16
N GLU A 112 -8.75 0.84 19.39
CA GLU A 112 -8.24 -0.46 19.83
C GLU A 112 -6.91 -0.34 20.58
N LEU A 113 -6.16 0.75 20.42
CA LEU A 113 -4.87 0.92 21.08
C LEU A 113 -5.02 1.38 22.54
N GLY A 114 -4.16 0.87 23.41
CA GLY A 114 -4.08 1.26 24.81
C GLY A 114 -2.65 1.62 25.21
N ARG A 115 -2.51 2.09 26.45
CA ARG A 115 -1.21 2.16 27.13
C ARG A 115 -1.21 1.25 28.33
N ASP A 116 -0.12 0.53 28.49
CA ASP A 116 0.15 -0.18 29.73
C ASP A 116 0.54 0.80 30.85
N LYS A 117 0.91 0.25 32.01
CA LYS A 117 1.30 1.03 33.19
C LYS A 117 2.67 1.70 33.03
N GLU A 118 3.47 1.25 32.08
CA GLU A 118 4.81 1.76 31.76
C GLU A 118 4.76 2.81 30.63
N GLY A 119 3.59 3.03 30.06
CA GLY A 119 3.35 3.98 28.97
C GLY A 119 3.70 3.41 27.59
N ILE A 120 3.95 2.11 27.50
CA ILE A 120 4.16 1.39 26.23
C ILE A 120 2.80 1.23 25.56
N VAL A 121 2.78 1.46 24.25
CA VAL A 121 1.58 1.27 23.43
C VAL A 121 1.35 -0.23 23.28
N GLU A 122 0.22 -0.72 23.75
CA GLU A 122 -0.18 -2.11 23.63
C GLU A 122 -1.50 -2.25 22.86
N PRO A 123 -1.72 -3.37 22.16
CA PRO A 123 -3.05 -3.71 21.66
C PRO A 123 -4.04 -3.78 22.83
N GLY A 124 -5.16 -3.08 22.74
CA GLY A 124 -6.23 -3.11 23.74
C GLY A 124 -6.96 -4.45 23.77
N MET A 125 -7.78 -4.66 24.81
CA MET A 125 -8.61 -5.86 24.95
C MET A 125 -9.71 -5.88 23.88
N GLY A 126 -9.44 -6.51 22.74
CA GLY A 126 -10.44 -6.65 21.67
C GLY A 126 -10.00 -7.50 20.49
N ARG A 127 -8.74 -7.42 20.06
CA ARG A 127 -8.19 -8.26 18.97
C ARG A 127 -6.69 -8.49 19.13
N SER A 128 -6.28 -9.76 19.08
CA SER A 128 -4.87 -10.15 18.93
C SER A 128 -4.52 -10.11 17.46
N MET A 129 -3.60 -9.22 17.07
CA MET A 129 -3.03 -9.08 15.71
C MET A 129 -2.25 -10.30 15.18
N LEU A 130 -2.36 -11.46 15.85
CA LEU A 130 -1.86 -12.72 15.29
C LEU A 130 -2.71 -13.22 14.12
N ASP A 131 -3.91 -12.67 13.92
CA ASP A 131 -4.65 -12.79 12.67
C ASP A 131 -4.33 -11.55 11.82
N ILE A 132 -3.67 -11.78 10.69
CA ILE A 132 -3.16 -10.78 9.75
C ILE A 132 -4.35 -9.96 9.20
N ASP A 133 -4.75 -8.90 9.91
CA ASP A 133 -5.68 -7.90 9.40
C ASP A 133 -4.90 -7.05 8.40
N HIS A 134 -4.91 -7.50 7.16
CA HIS A 134 -4.25 -6.85 6.04
C HIS A 134 -4.88 -5.47 5.80
N CYS A 135 -4.13 -4.40 6.06
CA CYS A 135 -4.58 -3.06 5.69
C CYS A 135 -4.26 -2.80 4.21
N ILE A 136 -5.21 -2.19 3.48
CA ILE A 136 -4.93 -1.68 2.13
C ILE A 136 -4.24 -0.33 2.31
N LEU A 137 -2.95 -0.30 2.01
CA LEU A 137 -2.23 0.95 1.82
C LEU A 137 -2.27 1.33 0.35
N TYR A 138 -2.48 2.59 0.05
CA TYR A 138 -2.33 3.14 -1.29
C TYR A 138 -1.01 3.90 -1.40
N HIS A 139 -0.44 4.00 -2.59
CA HIS A 139 0.83 4.69 -2.82
C HIS A 139 0.69 5.63 -4.02
N TYR A 140 1.36 6.78 -3.94
CA TYR A 140 1.52 7.69 -5.09
C TYR A 140 2.46 7.13 -6.15
N TRP A 141 2.20 7.50 -7.41
CA TRP A 141 3.18 7.32 -8.48
C TRP A 141 4.35 8.28 -8.33
N HIS A 142 5.55 7.74 -8.14
CA HIS A 142 6.78 8.51 -8.14
C HIS A 142 7.46 8.50 -9.52
N PRO A 143 8.25 9.54 -9.86
CA PRO A 143 9.03 9.57 -11.10
C PRO A 143 9.99 8.36 -11.25
N GLU A 144 10.45 7.78 -10.14
CA GLU A 144 11.23 6.54 -10.17
C GLU A 144 10.41 5.35 -10.67
N HIS A 145 9.13 5.25 -10.27
CA HIS A 145 8.23 4.22 -10.76
C HIS A 145 8.07 4.36 -12.27
N ASP A 146 7.83 5.57 -12.76
CA ASP A 146 7.64 5.85 -14.19
C ASP A 146 8.87 5.47 -15.02
N ARG A 147 10.06 5.87 -14.55
CA ARG A 147 11.33 5.54 -15.21
C ARG A 147 11.52 4.03 -15.28
N TRP A 148 11.41 3.35 -14.14
CA TRP A 148 11.57 1.90 -14.08
C TRP A 148 10.55 1.19 -14.98
N LEU A 149 9.28 1.62 -14.94
CA LEU A 149 8.19 1.04 -15.71
C LEU A 149 8.45 1.15 -17.22
N VAL A 150 8.88 2.31 -17.69
CA VAL A 150 9.20 2.53 -19.12
C VAL A 150 10.43 1.74 -19.55
N ASP A 151 11.48 1.69 -18.74
CA ASP A 151 12.71 0.96 -19.06
C ASP A 151 12.43 -0.55 -19.20
N ASN A 152 11.70 -1.13 -18.24
CA ASN A 152 11.38 -2.56 -18.27
C ASN A 152 10.35 -2.90 -19.35
N TYR A 153 9.36 -2.03 -19.58
CA TYR A 153 8.44 -2.18 -20.69
C TYR A 153 9.18 -2.25 -22.04
N LYS A 154 10.13 -1.32 -22.29
CA LYS A 154 10.95 -1.32 -23.51
C LYS A 154 11.87 -2.54 -23.60
N LEU A 155 12.43 -2.99 -22.47
CA LEU A 155 13.29 -4.17 -22.42
C LEU A 155 12.53 -5.44 -22.82
N ILE A 156 11.32 -5.63 -22.29
CA ILE A 156 10.48 -6.80 -22.64
C ILE A 156 10.03 -6.72 -24.11
N LEU A 157 9.65 -5.54 -24.61
CA LEU A 157 9.33 -5.36 -26.03
C LEU A 157 10.52 -5.69 -26.96
N GLY A 158 11.72 -5.22 -26.59
CA GLY A 158 12.95 -5.43 -27.36
C GLY A 158 13.54 -6.83 -27.25
N GLY A 159 13.12 -7.62 -26.26
CA GLY A 159 13.58 -8.99 -26.02
C GLY A 159 13.07 -10.05 -27.01
N SER A 160 12.27 -9.67 -28.02
CA SER A 160 11.73 -10.63 -28.99
C SER A 160 12.84 -11.15 -29.92
N HIS A 161 13.36 -12.33 -29.60
CA HIS A 161 14.29 -13.06 -30.46
C HIS A 161 13.61 -13.44 -31.79
N LYS A 162 14.08 -12.80 -32.87
CA LYS A 162 13.83 -13.14 -34.28
C LYS A 162 12.39 -12.93 -34.77
N GLY A 163 12.14 -11.72 -35.24
CA GLY A 163 11.15 -11.46 -36.29
C GLY A 163 9.98 -10.59 -35.85
N LYS A 164 10.01 -9.33 -36.33
CA LYS A 164 9.10 -8.21 -36.05
C LYS A 164 9.26 -7.59 -34.66
N GLU A 165 9.50 -6.28 -34.70
CA GLU A 165 9.43 -5.40 -33.55
C GLU A 165 8.02 -5.53 -32.93
N LYS A 166 7.97 -5.70 -31.61
CA LYS A 166 6.72 -5.88 -30.90
C LYS A 166 6.16 -4.51 -30.54
N ASP A 167 4.90 -4.27 -30.86
CA ASP A 167 4.24 -2.99 -30.55
C ASP A 167 3.60 -2.96 -29.15
N PHE A 168 3.29 -4.13 -28.57
CA PHE A 168 2.60 -4.23 -27.28
C PHE A 168 2.94 -5.53 -26.54
N LEU A 169 2.90 -5.47 -25.20
CA LEU A 169 3.03 -6.65 -24.36
C LEU A 169 1.75 -7.52 -24.38
N ASN A 170 1.91 -8.84 -24.33
CA ASN A 170 0.81 -9.77 -24.14
C ASN A 170 0.46 -9.92 -22.64
N GLY A 171 -0.59 -10.67 -22.31
CA GLY A 171 -1.04 -10.83 -20.92
C GLY A 171 0.03 -11.40 -19.98
N GLN A 172 0.80 -12.40 -20.43
CA GLN A 172 1.85 -13.02 -19.61
C GLN A 172 3.00 -12.07 -19.33
N GLU A 173 3.40 -11.26 -20.30
CA GLU A 173 4.45 -10.25 -20.12
C GLU A 173 4.00 -9.08 -19.25
N TRP A 174 2.73 -8.68 -19.34
CA TRP A 174 2.16 -7.71 -18.41
C TRP A 174 2.16 -8.22 -16.97
N GLN A 175 1.80 -9.49 -16.79
CA GLN A 175 1.86 -10.14 -15.48
C GLN A 175 3.30 -10.20 -14.96
N GLN A 176 4.27 -10.57 -15.79
CA GLN A 176 5.69 -10.53 -15.41
C GLN A 176 6.13 -9.12 -14.98
N LEU A 177 5.79 -8.10 -15.78
CA LEU A 177 6.14 -6.71 -15.45
C LEU A 177 5.51 -6.26 -14.11
N GLN A 178 4.26 -6.68 -13.84
CA GLN A 178 3.57 -6.42 -12.58
C GLN A 178 4.26 -7.11 -11.39
N GLU A 179 4.65 -8.38 -11.55
CA GLU A 179 5.38 -9.14 -10.52
C GLU A 179 6.75 -8.51 -10.21
N GLU A 180 7.48 -8.08 -11.24
CA GLU A 180 8.76 -7.40 -11.06
C GLU A 180 8.60 -6.01 -10.42
N PHE A 181 7.57 -5.25 -10.81
CA PHE A 181 7.24 -3.95 -10.21
C PHE A 181 6.94 -4.13 -8.72
N TRP A 182 6.13 -5.14 -8.40
CA TRP A 182 5.80 -5.51 -7.04
C TRP A 182 7.03 -5.89 -6.22
N PHE A 183 7.89 -6.75 -6.75
CA PHE A 183 9.08 -7.19 -6.03
C PHE A 183 9.99 -6.01 -5.68
N LYS A 184 10.13 -5.05 -6.61
CA LYS A 184 10.98 -3.87 -6.45
C LYS A 184 10.40 -2.81 -5.51
N PHE A 185 9.13 -2.44 -5.70
CA PHE A 185 8.52 -1.29 -5.02
C PHE A 185 7.55 -1.69 -3.90
N LYS A 186 7.39 -2.99 -3.63
CA LYS A 186 6.52 -3.55 -2.58
C LYS A 186 5.06 -3.15 -2.73
N CYS A 187 4.58 -3.04 -3.96
CA CYS A 187 3.24 -2.59 -4.27
C CYS A 187 2.59 -3.36 -5.42
N CYS A 188 1.27 -3.45 -5.43
CA CYS A 188 0.53 -4.29 -6.36
C CYS A 188 -0.50 -3.45 -7.14
N PRO A 189 -0.05 -2.57 -8.07
CA PRO A 189 -0.97 -1.93 -9.01
C PRO A 189 -1.63 -3.02 -9.86
N THR A 190 -2.88 -2.84 -10.25
CA THR A 190 -3.54 -3.74 -11.20
C THR A 190 -2.88 -3.65 -12.57
N GLN A 191 -3.08 -4.66 -13.41
CA GLN A 191 -2.56 -4.61 -14.78
C GLN A 191 -3.07 -3.37 -15.52
N THR A 192 -4.34 -3.01 -15.34
CA THR A 192 -4.94 -1.82 -15.95
C THR A 192 -4.25 -0.53 -15.49
N GLN A 193 -3.88 -0.44 -14.21
CA GLN A 193 -3.15 0.71 -13.67
C GLN A 193 -1.75 0.83 -14.29
N LEU A 194 -1.02 -0.29 -14.40
CA LEU A 194 0.30 -0.31 -15.05
C LEU A 194 0.20 0.09 -16.51
N GLN A 195 -0.77 -0.45 -17.25
CA GLN A 195 -0.99 -0.11 -18.66
C GLN A 195 -1.30 1.37 -18.85
N SER A 196 -2.19 1.92 -18.03
CA SER A 196 -2.53 3.35 -18.03
C SER A 196 -1.30 4.20 -17.72
N ARG A 197 -0.53 3.82 -16.69
CA ARG A 197 0.64 4.55 -16.26
C ARG A 197 1.78 4.51 -17.28
N VAL A 198 2.02 3.37 -17.94
CA VAL A 198 2.98 3.28 -19.06
C VAL A 198 2.64 4.29 -20.14
N ARG A 199 1.37 4.35 -20.59
CA ARG A 199 0.95 5.30 -21.63
C ARG A 199 1.18 6.74 -21.21
N TYR A 200 0.84 7.06 -19.96
CA TYR A 200 1.11 8.38 -19.38
C TYR A 200 2.60 8.69 -19.37
N ALA A 201 3.43 7.79 -18.85
CA ALA A 201 4.88 7.99 -18.73
C ALA A 201 5.53 8.15 -20.12
N LEU A 202 5.20 7.29 -21.09
CA LEU A 202 5.69 7.39 -22.46
C LEU A 202 5.32 8.70 -23.17
N SER A 203 4.19 9.32 -22.78
CA SER A 203 3.72 10.59 -23.38
C SER A 203 4.33 11.83 -22.74
N ASN A 204 4.98 11.69 -21.58
CA ASN A 204 5.54 12.79 -20.78
C ASN A 204 7.07 12.71 -20.61
N ILE A 205 7.74 11.86 -21.40
CA ILE A 205 9.21 11.75 -21.50
C ILE A 205 9.71 12.56 -22.69
#